data_AF-A0A7W1IQK1-F1
#
_entry.id   AF-A0A7W1IQK1-F1
#
_cell.length_a   1.000
_cell.length_b   1.000
_cell.length_c   1.000
_cell.angle_alpha   90.00
_cell.angle_beta   90.00
_cell.angle_gamma   90.00
#
_symmetry.space_group_name_H-M   'P 1'
#
loop_
_entity.id
_entity.type
_entity.pdbx_description
1 polymer ?
#
loop_
_entity_poly.entity_id
_entity_poly.type
_entity_poly.pdbx_seq_one_letter_code
_entity_poly.pdbx_strand_id
1 'polypeptide(L)'
;MILINLLPPELRKRHGGNISPVFIAAVGGGVLNLVLLVSWAYLKFKVLPNLEDERANKEVVLAEKTVAADRVTAKKAEILEYEERRNYIVSLLNRKVYWARTLDEFANQLTGAAETPSWTVPGFDVRVQELAINELGGEKRAGPGAGSDEVRFGFRWRYKIVGEQRDRSGDYVRSFFKTIESGRFWREQNFEGKPEDRYLGDKPIWNEKIAKVVVDGSLDWVRRKPVVEPKRKPPAAVPPPAAQGN
;
A
#
# COMPACT_ATOMS: atom_id res chain seq x y z
N MET A 1 -118.00 19.83 -28.99
CA MET A 1 -117.40 21.04 -28.39
C MET A 1 -115.96 20.70 -28.08
N ILE A 2 -115.01 21.17 -28.89
CA ILE A 2 -113.60 20.78 -28.83
C ILE A 2 -112.85 21.89 -28.09
N LEU A 3 -112.26 21.58 -26.92
CA LEU A 3 -111.41 22.49 -26.15
C LEU A 3 -109.96 22.37 -26.67
N ILE A 4 -109.50 23.40 -27.39
CA ILE A 4 -108.10 23.50 -27.83
C ILE A 4 -107.32 24.26 -26.73
N ASN A 5 -106.32 23.60 -26.16
CA ASN A 5 -105.47 24.14 -25.11
C ASN A 5 -104.46 25.15 -25.70
N LEU A 6 -104.56 26.43 -25.34
CA LEU A 6 -103.84 27.58 -25.93
C LEU A 6 -102.45 27.83 -25.34
N LEU A 7 -101.85 26.87 -24.64
CA LEU A 7 -100.51 27.04 -24.08
C LEU A 7 -99.41 26.84 -25.14
N PRO A 8 -98.47 27.81 -25.28
CA PRO A 8 -97.31 27.70 -26.15
C PRO A 8 -96.53 26.40 -25.87
N PRO A 9 -95.98 25.73 -26.90
CA PRO A 9 -95.38 24.41 -26.78
C PRO A 9 -94.23 24.33 -25.76
N GLU A 10 -93.59 25.45 -25.45
CA GLU A 10 -92.45 25.56 -24.54
C GLU A 10 -92.81 25.48 -23.05
N LEU A 11 -94.05 25.83 -22.69
CA LEU A 11 -94.57 25.74 -21.31
C LEU A 11 -95.41 24.48 -21.07
N ARG A 12 -95.52 23.60 -22.07
CA ARG A 12 -96.11 22.28 -21.84
C ARG A 12 -95.14 21.50 -20.95
N LYS A 13 -95.58 21.19 -19.73
CA LYS A 13 -94.90 20.25 -18.83
C LYS A 13 -94.61 18.99 -19.65
N ARG A 14 -93.36 18.82 -20.11
CA ARG A 14 -92.89 17.57 -20.73
C ARG A 14 -92.99 16.49 -19.65
N HIS A 15 -94.14 15.83 -19.57
CA HIS A 15 -94.29 14.52 -18.92
C HIS A 15 -93.59 13.48 -19.82
N GLY A 16 -92.28 13.62 -19.96
CA GLY A 16 -91.42 12.72 -20.70
C GLY A 16 -90.34 12.20 -19.76
N GLY A 17 -90.60 11.05 -19.14
CA GLY A 17 -89.66 10.30 -18.31
C GLY A 17 -90.06 10.23 -16.83
N ASN A 18 -90.60 9.10 -16.39
CA ASN A 18 -91.07 8.80 -15.04
C ASN A 18 -89.97 8.68 -13.96
N ILE A 19 -88.80 9.33 -14.12
CA ILE A 19 -87.70 9.19 -13.16
C ILE A 19 -87.35 10.57 -12.58
N SER A 20 -87.60 10.73 -11.28
CA SER A 20 -87.26 11.94 -10.53
C SER A 20 -85.74 12.12 -10.46
N PRO A 21 -85.19 13.30 -10.79
CA PRO A 21 -83.76 13.58 -10.70
C PRO A 21 -83.21 13.42 -9.27
N VAL A 22 -84.07 13.62 -8.25
CA VAL A 22 -83.72 13.40 -6.83
C VAL A 22 -83.49 11.92 -6.53
N PHE A 23 -84.25 11.03 -7.17
CA PHE A 23 -84.08 9.58 -7.02
C PHE A 23 -82.76 9.12 -7.65
N ILE A 24 -82.40 9.64 -8.82
CA ILE A 24 -81.12 9.35 -9.48
C ILE A 24 -79.95 9.83 -8.60
N ALA A 25 -80.05 11.02 -8.01
CA ALA A 25 -79.01 11.53 -7.11
C ALA A 25 -78.88 10.70 -5.82
N ALA A 26 -79.99 10.27 -5.22
CA ALA A 26 -79.98 9.42 -4.02
C ALA A 26 -79.41 8.03 -4.31
N VAL A 27 -79.80 7.41 -5.41
CA VAL A 27 -79.27 6.11 -5.84
C VAL A 27 -77.80 6.22 -6.22
N GLY A 28 -77.42 7.23 -7.00
CA GLY A 28 -76.02 7.48 -7.39
C GLY A 28 -75.12 7.76 -6.19
N GLY A 29 -75.59 8.58 -5.24
CA GLY A 29 -74.88 8.86 -3.98
C GLY A 29 -74.76 7.61 -3.11
N GLY A 30 -75.82 6.80 -3.02
CA GLY A 30 -75.79 5.53 -2.28
C GLY A 30 -74.79 4.53 -2.87
N VAL A 31 -74.80 4.37 -4.19
CA VAL A 31 -73.86 3.49 -4.90
C VAL A 31 -72.41 3.98 -4.73
N LEU A 32 -72.17 5.29 -4.83
CA LEU A 32 -70.83 5.85 -4.64
C LEU A 32 -70.29 5.58 -3.22
N ASN A 33 -71.12 5.77 -2.19
CA ASN A 33 -70.73 5.47 -0.80
C ASN A 33 -70.47 3.97 -0.59
N LEU A 34 -71.25 3.09 -1.23
CA LEU A 34 -71.01 1.65 -1.18
C LEU A 34 -69.69 1.27 -1.83
N VAL A 35 -69.37 1.84 -3.00
CA VAL A 35 -68.07 1.59 -3.67
C VAL A 35 -66.92 2.07 -2.79
N LEU A 36 -67.01 3.25 -2.19
CA LEU A 36 -66.02 3.78 -1.25
C LEU A 36 -65.81 2.86 -0.04
N LEU A 37 -66.90 2.36 0.56
CA LEU A 37 -66.83 1.43 1.70
C LEU A 37 -66.22 0.09 1.32
N VAL A 38 -66.58 -0.47 0.16
CA VAL A 38 -66.02 -1.73 -0.35
C VAL A 38 -64.53 -1.56 -0.68
N SER A 39 -64.14 -0.46 -1.33
CA SER A 39 -62.73 -0.15 -1.59
C SER A 39 -61.93 0.05 -0.31
N TRP A 40 -62.48 0.74 0.69
CA TRP A 40 -61.84 0.88 2.00
C TRP A 40 -61.68 -0.46 2.71
N ALA A 41 -62.72 -1.29 2.72
CA ALA A 41 -62.66 -2.62 3.31
C ALA A 41 -61.63 -3.51 2.60
N TYR A 42 -61.57 -3.48 1.27
CA TYR A 42 -60.54 -4.19 0.51
C TYR A 42 -59.13 -3.73 0.86
N LEU A 43 -58.89 -2.42 0.91
CA LEU A 43 -57.59 -1.88 1.30
C LEU A 43 -57.20 -2.30 2.72
N LYS A 44 -58.14 -2.21 3.67
CA LYS A 44 -57.91 -2.52 5.09
C LYS A 44 -57.67 -4.00 5.35
N PHE A 45 -58.45 -4.89 4.74
CA PHE A 45 -58.42 -6.32 5.07
C PHE A 45 -57.57 -7.16 4.13
N LYS A 46 -57.26 -6.69 2.91
CA LYS A 46 -56.45 -7.44 1.94
C LYS A 46 -55.10 -6.80 1.66
N VAL A 47 -55.06 -5.49 1.44
CA VAL A 47 -53.83 -4.83 0.93
C VAL A 47 -52.86 -4.49 2.05
N LEU A 48 -53.33 -3.82 3.11
CA LEU A 48 -52.52 -3.45 4.27
C LEU A 48 -51.78 -4.63 4.93
N PRO A 49 -52.45 -5.75 5.30
CA PRO A 49 -51.75 -6.87 5.94
C PRO A 49 -50.71 -7.52 5.00
N ASN A 50 -51.01 -7.65 3.70
CA ASN A 50 -50.04 -8.19 2.74
C ASN A 50 -48.79 -7.32 2.62
N LEU A 51 -48.95 -5.98 2.67
CA LEU A 51 -47.82 -5.05 2.64
C LEU A 51 -47.01 -5.08 3.94
N GLU A 52 -47.67 -5.27 5.08
CA GLU A 52 -47.00 -5.47 6.38
C GLU A 52 -46.19 -6.77 6.40
N ASP A 53 -46.75 -7.87 5.90
CA ASP A 53 -46.05 -9.16 5.78
C ASP A 53 -44.86 -9.06 4.81
N GLU A 54 -45.03 -8.41 3.66
CA GLU A 54 -43.93 -8.17 2.73
C GLU A 54 -42.83 -7.29 3.34
N ARG A 55 -43.22 -6.26 4.12
CA ARG A 55 -42.28 -5.39 4.80
C ARG A 55 -41.51 -6.16 5.86
N ALA A 56 -42.18 -6.95 6.70
CA ALA A 56 -41.56 -7.80 7.71
C ALA A 56 -40.56 -8.78 7.07
N ASN A 57 -40.95 -9.44 5.98
CA ASN A 57 -40.06 -10.35 5.24
C ASN A 57 -38.84 -9.61 4.67
N LYS A 58 -39.01 -8.41 4.11
CA LYS A 58 -37.90 -7.59 3.60
C LYS A 58 -36.99 -7.12 4.73
N GLU A 59 -37.52 -6.77 5.89
CA GLU A 59 -36.75 -6.39 7.08
C GLU A 59 -35.90 -7.55 7.60
N VAL A 60 -36.43 -8.78 7.64
CA VAL A 60 -35.66 -9.99 7.99
C VAL A 60 -34.52 -10.22 6.99
N VAL A 61 -34.81 -10.17 5.69
CA VAL A 61 -33.78 -10.37 4.65
C VAL A 61 -32.71 -9.27 4.70
N LEU A 62 -33.09 -8.03 5.01
CA LEU A 62 -32.14 -6.94 5.21
C LEU A 62 -31.24 -7.21 6.42
N ALA A 63 -31.80 -7.63 7.55
CA ALA A 63 -31.04 -7.95 8.75
C ALA A 63 -30.05 -9.10 8.52
N GLU A 64 -30.44 -10.15 7.80
CA GLU A 64 -29.52 -11.24 7.44
C GLU A 64 -28.38 -10.76 6.53
N LYS A 65 -28.71 -9.90 5.55
CA LYS A 65 -27.71 -9.35 4.61
C LYS A 65 -26.77 -8.36 5.28
N THR A 66 -27.21 -7.58 6.25
CA THR A 66 -26.33 -6.67 6.99
C THR A 66 -25.33 -7.45 7.83
N VAL A 67 -25.76 -8.50 8.54
CA VAL A 67 -24.86 -9.38 9.29
C VAL A 67 -23.84 -10.07 8.37
N ALA A 68 -24.28 -10.53 7.19
CA ALA A 68 -23.37 -11.10 6.21
C ALA A 68 -22.36 -10.06 5.67
N ALA A 69 -22.81 -8.83 5.42
CA ALA A 69 -21.94 -7.73 4.99
C ALA A 69 -20.90 -7.38 6.05
N ASP A 70 -21.29 -7.30 7.33
CA ASP A 70 -20.39 -7.02 8.45
C ASP A 70 -19.32 -8.12 8.63
N ARG A 71 -19.69 -9.38 8.39
CA ARG A 71 -18.70 -10.49 8.37
C ARG A 71 -17.70 -10.34 7.24
N VAL A 72 -18.14 -9.89 6.06
CA VAL A 72 -17.26 -9.67 4.91
C VAL A 72 -16.34 -8.47 5.13
N THR A 73 -16.84 -7.38 5.73
CA THR A 73 -16.00 -6.20 6.04
C THR A 73 -14.94 -6.54 7.09
N ALA A 74 -15.29 -7.31 8.13
CA ALA A 74 -14.33 -7.81 9.12
C ALA A 74 -13.23 -8.66 8.48
N LYS A 75 -13.60 -9.64 7.64
CA LYS A 75 -12.61 -10.48 6.92
C LYS A 75 -11.73 -9.66 5.97
N LYS A 76 -12.27 -8.64 5.31
CA LYS A 76 -11.48 -7.75 4.45
C LYS A 76 -10.46 -6.96 5.26
N ALA A 77 -10.81 -6.50 6.46
CA ALA A 77 -9.89 -5.82 7.36
C ALA A 77 -8.73 -6.74 7.78
N GLU A 78 -9.03 -7.98 8.14
CA GLU A 78 -8.01 -8.99 8.47
C GLU A 78 -7.07 -9.26 7.28
N ILE A 79 -7.62 -9.43 6.07
CA ILE A 79 -6.82 -9.66 4.85
C ILE A 79 -5.85 -8.49 4.62
N LEU A 80 -6.32 -7.25 4.74
CA LEU A 80 -5.47 -6.07 4.57
C LEU A 80 -4.33 -6.04 5.59
N GLU A 81 -4.61 -6.40 6.85
CA GLU A 81 -3.57 -6.48 7.87
C GLU A 81 -2.51 -7.55 7.53
N TYR A 82 -2.94 -8.73 7.05
CA TYR A 82 -2.01 -9.77 6.61
C TYR A 82 -1.19 -9.37 5.39
N GLU A 83 -1.79 -8.66 4.42
CA GLU A 83 -1.08 -8.12 3.26
C GLU A 83 -0.02 -7.09 3.67
N GLU A 84 -0.33 -6.21 4.61
CA GLU A 84 0.63 -5.26 5.17
C GLU A 84 1.80 -5.97 5.86
N ARG A 85 1.51 -6.95 6.73
CA ARG A 85 2.53 -7.75 7.41
C ARG A 85 3.40 -8.50 6.40
N ARG A 86 2.80 -9.10 5.37
CA ARG A 86 3.53 -9.79 4.29
C ARG A 86 4.46 -8.84 3.55
N ASN A 87 3.95 -7.68 3.13
CA ASN A 87 4.75 -6.69 2.39
C ASN A 87 5.93 -6.17 3.22
N TYR A 88 5.73 -5.98 4.53
CA TYR A 88 6.79 -5.64 5.45
C TYR A 88 7.85 -6.75 5.59
N ILE A 89 7.45 -8.02 5.72
CA ILE A 89 8.39 -9.14 5.77
C ILE A 89 9.18 -9.26 4.46
N VAL A 90 8.52 -9.10 3.32
CA VAL A 90 9.18 -9.14 2.00
C VAL A 90 10.18 -8.00 1.86
N SER A 91 9.87 -6.78 2.34
CA SER A 91 10.82 -5.67 2.29
C SER A 91 12.05 -5.93 3.17
N LEU A 92 11.86 -6.50 4.37
CA LEU A 92 12.95 -6.94 5.24
C LEU A 92 13.82 -8.03 4.59
N LEU A 93 13.20 -9.00 3.91
CA LEU A 93 13.92 -10.09 3.25
C LEU A 93 14.72 -9.57 2.05
N ASN A 94 14.11 -8.73 1.20
CA ASN A 94 14.80 -8.08 0.09
C ASN A 94 15.97 -7.20 0.56
N ARG A 95 15.84 -6.58 1.74
CA ARG A 95 16.92 -5.87 2.38
C ARG A 95 18.05 -6.83 2.77
N LYS A 96 17.76 -7.91 3.50
CA LYS A 96 18.76 -8.93 3.89
C LYS A 96 19.47 -9.60 2.71
N VAL A 97 18.74 -10.01 1.67
CA VAL A 97 19.33 -10.64 0.47
C VAL A 97 20.30 -9.70 -0.23
N TYR A 98 19.94 -8.41 -0.31
CA TYR A 98 20.84 -7.40 -0.87
C TYR A 98 22.14 -7.26 -0.06
N TRP A 99 22.08 -7.37 1.27
CA TRP A 99 23.27 -7.38 2.13
C TRP A 99 24.13 -8.61 1.94
N ALA A 100 23.53 -9.80 1.92
CA ALA A 100 24.24 -11.05 1.71
C ALA A 100 25.03 -11.01 0.39
N ARG A 101 24.39 -10.53 -0.69
CA ARG A 101 25.05 -10.36 -1.99
C ARG A 101 26.18 -9.33 -1.97
N THR A 102 25.99 -8.23 -1.23
CA THR A 102 27.03 -7.20 -1.08
C THR A 102 28.27 -7.72 -0.38
N LEU A 103 28.07 -8.48 0.70
CA LEU A 103 29.16 -9.09 1.45
C LEU A 103 29.88 -10.15 0.63
N ASP A 104 29.12 -10.95 -0.12
CA ASP A 104 29.67 -11.97 -1.01
C ASP A 104 30.51 -11.36 -2.14
N GLU A 105 30.01 -10.30 -2.79
CA GLU A 105 30.76 -9.57 -3.82
C GLU A 105 32.05 -8.93 -3.26
N PHE A 106 32.00 -8.40 -2.02
CA PHE A 106 33.19 -7.87 -1.34
C PHE A 106 34.20 -8.97 -0.99
N ALA A 107 33.72 -10.10 -0.45
CA ALA A 107 34.57 -11.24 -0.12
C ALA A 107 35.25 -11.81 -1.37
N ASN A 108 34.50 -11.99 -2.46
CA ASN A 108 35.01 -12.48 -3.75
C ASN A 108 36.09 -11.55 -4.34
N GLN A 109 35.96 -10.24 -4.15
CA GLN A 109 36.99 -9.28 -4.55
C GLN A 109 38.30 -9.44 -3.74
N LEU A 110 38.19 -9.73 -2.44
CA LEU A 110 39.35 -9.91 -1.57
C LEU A 110 40.04 -11.27 -1.76
N THR A 111 39.26 -12.34 -1.96
CA THR A 111 39.78 -13.71 -2.08
C THR A 111 40.19 -14.08 -3.50
N GLY A 112 39.81 -13.30 -4.51
CA GLY A 112 40.18 -13.55 -5.91
C GLY A 112 39.45 -14.74 -6.53
N ALA A 113 38.13 -14.83 -6.34
CA ALA A 113 37.34 -15.86 -7.00
C ALA A 113 37.19 -15.56 -8.51
N ALA A 114 37.50 -16.58 -9.33
CA ALA A 114 37.29 -16.84 -10.77
C ALA A 114 37.28 -15.71 -11.82
N GLU A 115 36.70 -14.54 -11.54
CA GLU A 115 36.45 -13.47 -12.52
C GLU A 115 37.09 -12.12 -12.14
N THR A 116 37.58 -11.97 -10.91
CA THR A 116 38.22 -10.72 -10.45
C THR A 116 39.69 -10.98 -10.10
N PRO A 117 40.65 -10.25 -10.68
CA PRO A 117 42.05 -10.39 -10.29
C PRO A 117 42.19 -9.99 -8.81
N SER A 118 42.53 -10.94 -7.95
CA SER A 118 42.98 -10.62 -6.59
C SER A 118 44.15 -9.67 -6.70
N TRP A 119 44.17 -8.64 -5.85
CA TRP A 119 45.34 -7.81 -5.73
C TRP A 119 46.52 -8.69 -5.32
N THR A 120 47.45 -8.89 -6.26
CA THR A 120 48.59 -9.79 -6.12
C THR A 120 49.85 -9.02 -6.46
N VAL A 121 50.42 -8.38 -5.45
CA VAL A 121 51.80 -7.89 -5.52
C VAL A 121 52.68 -8.96 -4.89
N PRO A 122 53.63 -9.56 -5.64
CA PRO A 122 54.50 -10.60 -5.11
C PRO A 122 55.19 -10.15 -3.81
N GLY A 123 55.06 -10.97 -2.75
CA GLY A 123 55.63 -10.69 -1.43
C GLY A 123 54.82 -9.74 -0.56
N PHE A 124 53.59 -9.38 -0.93
CA PHE A 124 52.67 -8.60 -0.10
C PHE A 124 51.29 -9.24 -0.01
N ASP A 125 50.75 -9.31 1.20
CA ASP A 125 49.42 -9.84 1.51
C ASP A 125 48.56 -8.77 2.19
N VAL A 126 47.26 -8.76 1.89
CA VAL A 126 46.26 -7.95 2.62
C VAL A 126 45.55 -8.83 3.64
N ARG A 127 45.50 -8.38 4.89
CA ARG A 127 44.74 -9.02 5.97
C ARG A 127 43.66 -8.09 6.48
N VAL A 128 42.47 -8.65 6.68
CA VAL A 128 41.36 -7.95 7.33
C VAL A 128 41.58 -7.99 8.85
N GLN A 129 41.60 -6.83 9.49
CA GLN A 129 41.63 -6.73 10.96
C GLN A 129 40.22 -6.59 11.52
N GLU A 130 39.43 -5.71 10.92
CA GLU A 130 38.08 -5.40 11.39
C GLU A 130 37.20 -5.10 10.18
N LEU A 131 35.99 -5.66 10.18
CA LEU A 131 34.94 -5.29 9.24
C LEU A 131 33.68 -5.00 10.05
N ALA A 132 33.30 -3.72 10.11
CA ALA A 132 32.10 -3.27 10.77
C ALA A 132 31.12 -2.69 9.73
N ILE A 133 29.86 -3.06 9.85
CA ILE A 133 28.79 -2.62 8.96
C ILE A 133 27.70 -2.03 9.84
N ASN A 134 27.46 -0.74 9.67
CA ASN A 134 26.50 0.01 10.46
C ASN A 134 25.41 0.55 9.56
N GLU A 135 24.16 0.37 9.96
CA GLU A 135 23.05 1.10 9.36
C GLU A 135 23.15 2.57 9.78
N LEU A 136 23.32 3.46 8.79
CA LEU A 136 23.21 4.89 8.98
C LEU A 136 21.73 5.19 8.74
N GLY A 137 20.98 5.47 9.81
CA GLY A 137 19.52 5.67 9.73
C GLY A 137 19.12 6.56 8.55
N GLY A 138 18.05 6.18 7.86
CA GLY A 138 17.55 6.92 6.70
C GLY A 138 17.15 8.34 7.10
N GLU A 139 17.82 9.35 6.58
CA GLU A 139 17.31 10.72 6.62
C GLU A 139 16.07 10.78 5.74
N LYS A 140 14.89 10.83 6.38
CA LYS A 140 13.66 11.21 5.68
C LYS A 140 13.85 12.61 5.12
N ARG A 141 14.10 12.73 3.82
CA ARG A 141 14.04 14.02 3.13
C ARG A 141 12.61 14.53 3.24
N ALA A 142 12.36 15.49 4.13
CA ALA A 142 11.10 16.20 4.23
C ALA A 142 10.99 17.16 3.03
N GLY A 143 10.29 16.75 1.96
CA GLY A 143 10.05 17.58 0.79
C GLY A 143 8.99 16.99 -0.15
N PRO A 144 8.32 17.83 -0.96
CA PRO A 144 7.31 17.40 -1.92
C PRO A 144 8.01 16.65 -3.06
N GLY A 145 8.06 15.32 -2.95
CA GLY A 145 8.92 14.44 -3.77
C GLY A 145 9.60 13.31 -2.99
N ALA A 146 9.38 13.22 -1.68
CA ALA A 146 9.84 12.14 -0.79
C ALA A 146 9.23 10.77 -1.16
N GLY A 147 9.73 10.17 -2.25
CA GLY A 147 9.22 8.93 -2.82
C GLY A 147 10.04 7.68 -2.53
N SER A 148 11.19 7.80 -1.86
CA SER A 148 12.00 6.63 -1.51
C SER A 148 12.73 6.87 -0.21
N ASP A 149 12.48 5.98 0.75
CA ASP A 149 13.26 5.91 1.97
C ASP A 149 14.67 5.45 1.56
N GLU A 150 15.66 6.33 1.68
CA GLU A 150 17.04 6.00 1.35
C GLU A 150 17.66 5.31 2.56
N VAL A 151 17.91 4.01 2.47
CA VAL A 151 18.65 3.33 3.52
C VAL A 151 20.15 3.48 3.21
N ARG A 152 20.85 4.16 4.11
CA ARG A 152 22.30 4.38 4.05
C ARG A 152 23.00 3.39 4.96
N PHE A 153 24.16 2.90 4.54
CA PHE A 153 24.96 2.02 5.38
C PHE A 153 26.40 2.44 5.32
N GLY A 154 26.99 2.61 6.50
CA GLY A 154 28.40 2.85 6.68
C GLY A 154 29.13 1.52 6.78
N PHE A 155 30.08 1.32 5.88
CA PHE A 155 31.06 0.26 5.99
C PHE A 155 32.32 0.84 6.58
N ARG A 156 32.91 0.13 7.54
CA ARG A 156 34.24 0.40 8.07
C ARG A 156 35.07 -0.86 7.92
N TRP A 157 36.11 -0.78 7.11
CA TRP A 157 37.05 -1.86 6.93
C TRP A 157 38.44 -1.40 7.37
N ARG A 158 39.01 -2.10 8.35
CA ARG A 158 40.40 -1.96 8.75
C ARG A 158 41.20 -3.10 8.17
N TYR A 159 42.25 -2.77 7.45
CA TYR A 159 43.11 -3.73 6.79
C TYR A 159 44.57 -3.48 7.12
N LYS A 160 45.35 -4.54 6.97
CA LYS A 160 46.80 -4.55 7.12
C LYS A 160 47.42 -5.06 5.84
N ILE A 161 48.24 -4.26 5.19
CA ILE A 161 49.11 -4.76 4.13
C ILE A 161 50.43 -5.18 4.78
N VAL A 162 50.79 -6.44 4.61
CA VAL A 162 52.01 -7.03 5.16
C VAL A 162 52.90 -7.45 4.01
N GLY A 163 54.13 -6.95 3.97
CA GLY A 163 55.06 -7.22 2.88
C GLY A 163 56.45 -7.63 3.33
N GLU A 164 57.14 -8.40 2.48
CA GLU A 164 58.51 -8.85 2.73
C GLU A 164 59.56 -7.87 2.19
N GLN A 165 59.19 -7.02 1.23
CA GLN A 165 60.10 -6.08 0.56
C GLN A 165 59.95 -4.66 1.10
N ARG A 166 61.00 -4.15 1.75
CA ARG A 166 61.04 -2.78 2.30
C ARG A 166 61.18 -1.69 1.23
N ASP A 167 61.79 -2.01 0.10
CA ASP A 167 62.28 -1.02 -0.87
C ASP A 167 61.22 -0.52 -1.88
N ARG A 168 60.03 -1.14 -1.94
CA ARG A 168 58.94 -0.64 -2.79
C ARG A 168 58.34 0.61 -2.14
N SER A 169 58.52 1.76 -2.77
CA SER A 169 58.25 3.10 -2.24
C SER A 169 56.74 3.46 -2.19
N GLY A 170 55.89 2.57 -1.67
CA GLY A 170 54.43 2.77 -1.62
C GLY A 170 53.68 2.44 -2.91
N ASP A 171 54.37 1.98 -3.97
CA ASP A 171 53.76 1.56 -5.24
C ASP A 171 52.74 0.42 -5.06
N TYR A 172 52.96 -0.44 -4.07
CA TYR A 172 52.03 -1.53 -3.73
C TYR A 172 50.73 -1.00 -3.12
N VAL A 173 50.77 0.14 -2.40
CA VAL A 173 49.55 0.75 -1.86
C VAL A 173 48.74 1.40 -2.98
N ARG A 174 49.41 2.08 -3.92
CA ARG A 174 48.75 2.63 -5.11
C ARG A 174 48.15 1.53 -5.98
N SER A 175 48.86 0.42 -6.18
CA SER A 175 48.32 -0.71 -6.94
C SER A 175 47.14 -1.35 -6.21
N PHE A 176 47.16 -1.39 -4.88
CA PHE A 176 46.04 -1.88 -4.06
C PHE A 176 44.78 -1.06 -4.28
N PHE A 177 44.87 0.28 -4.14
CA PHE A 177 43.72 1.15 -4.39
C PHE A 177 43.24 1.08 -5.84
N LYS A 178 44.16 1.06 -6.82
CA LYS A 178 43.79 0.90 -8.23
C LYS A 178 43.05 -0.41 -8.50
N THR A 179 43.49 -1.53 -7.91
CA THR A 179 42.80 -2.81 -8.04
C THR A 179 41.42 -2.77 -7.37
N ILE A 180 41.32 -2.17 -6.18
CA ILE A 180 40.05 -1.97 -5.48
C ILE A 180 39.09 -1.16 -6.35
N GLU A 181 39.48 0.02 -6.82
CA GLU A 181 38.64 0.89 -7.64
C GLU A 181 38.21 0.25 -8.96
N SER A 182 39.09 -0.54 -9.58
CA SER A 182 38.76 -1.26 -10.82
C SER A 182 37.76 -2.42 -10.61
N GLY A 183 37.60 -2.86 -9.36
CA GLY A 183 36.72 -3.96 -8.99
C GLY A 183 35.27 -3.69 -9.37
N ARG A 184 34.60 -4.72 -9.87
CA ARG A 184 33.17 -4.69 -10.23
C ARG A 184 32.31 -4.19 -9.08
N PHE A 185 32.61 -4.65 -7.87
CA PHE A 185 31.96 -4.23 -6.63
C PHE A 185 31.92 -2.70 -6.47
N TRP A 186 33.03 -1.99 -6.72
CA TRP A 186 33.09 -0.54 -6.51
C TRP A 186 32.43 0.26 -7.63
N ARG A 187 32.53 -0.23 -8.87
CA ARG A 187 31.93 0.43 -10.04
C ARG A 187 30.41 0.30 -10.09
N GLU A 188 29.86 -0.85 -9.69
CA GLU A 188 28.43 -1.15 -9.86
C GLU A 188 27.57 -0.70 -8.67
N GLN A 189 28.15 -0.48 -7.49
CA GLN A 189 27.38 -0.35 -6.25
C GLN A 189 27.19 1.08 -5.71
N ASN A 190 27.44 2.12 -6.53
CA ASN A 190 27.16 3.53 -6.21
C ASN A 190 27.62 3.96 -4.79
N PHE A 191 28.87 3.65 -4.45
CA PHE A 191 29.45 4.05 -3.17
C PHE A 191 29.78 5.55 -3.13
N GLU A 192 29.60 6.17 -1.96
CA GLU A 192 30.04 7.53 -1.68
C GLU A 192 31.30 7.54 -0.80
N GLY A 193 32.28 8.34 -1.23
CA GLY A 193 33.62 8.40 -0.66
C GLY A 193 34.57 7.46 -1.39
N LYS A 194 35.61 8.01 -2.05
CA LYS A 194 36.62 7.15 -2.68
C LYS A 194 37.60 6.64 -1.63
N PRO A 195 38.10 5.40 -1.79
CA PRO A 195 39.12 4.84 -0.91
C PRO A 195 40.36 5.70 -0.76
N GLU A 196 40.75 6.38 -1.84
CA GLU A 196 41.98 7.19 -1.89
C GLU A 196 41.87 8.50 -1.10
N ASP A 197 40.67 9.08 -0.97
CA ASP A 197 40.48 10.41 -0.36
C ASP A 197 40.86 10.45 1.13
N ARG A 198 40.87 9.28 1.80
CA ARG A 198 41.23 9.15 3.22
C ARG A 198 42.62 8.59 3.46
N TYR A 199 43.34 8.19 2.42
CA TYR A 199 44.68 7.63 2.56
C TYR A 199 45.72 8.76 2.69
N LEU A 200 46.07 9.10 3.92
CA LEU A 200 47.00 10.19 4.28
C LEU A 200 48.50 9.88 4.04
N GLY A 201 48.82 8.85 3.25
CA GLY A 201 50.20 8.57 2.84
C GLY A 201 51.09 8.07 3.98
N ASP A 202 50.59 7.12 4.78
CA ASP A 202 51.42 6.49 5.81
C ASP A 202 52.67 5.85 5.20
N LYS A 203 53.82 6.20 5.77
CA LYS A 203 55.11 5.64 5.39
C LYS A 203 55.16 4.17 5.82
N PRO A 204 55.67 3.24 4.98
CA PRO A 204 55.84 1.85 5.36
C PRO A 204 56.58 1.73 6.69
N ILE A 205 55.92 1.18 7.72
CA ILE A 205 56.52 0.95 9.03
C ILE A 205 57.09 -0.46 9.03
N TRP A 206 58.40 -0.58 9.18
CA TRP A 206 59.04 -1.88 9.36
C TRP A 206 58.74 -2.39 10.77
N ASN A 207 58.15 -3.58 10.88
CA ASN A 207 57.92 -4.22 12.16
C ASN A 207 59.03 -5.23 12.45
N GLU A 208 59.94 -4.89 13.35
CA GLU A 208 61.10 -5.73 13.72
C GLU A 208 60.69 -7.09 14.30
N LYS A 209 59.53 -7.19 14.95
CA LYS A 209 59.07 -8.46 15.55
C LYS A 209 58.66 -9.50 14.51
N ILE A 210 58.26 -9.04 13.33
CA ILE A 210 57.73 -9.89 12.25
C ILE A 210 58.67 -9.87 11.04
N ALA A 211 59.71 -9.02 11.04
CA ALA A 211 60.61 -8.77 9.92
C ALA A 211 59.85 -8.49 8.61
N LYS A 212 58.76 -7.71 8.69
CA LYS A 212 57.89 -7.37 7.55
C LYS A 212 57.48 -5.90 7.59
N VAL A 213 57.26 -5.33 6.41
CA VAL A 213 56.62 -4.03 6.24
C VAL A 213 55.16 -4.17 6.61
N VAL A 214 54.67 -3.23 7.39
CA VAL A 214 53.29 -3.14 7.82
C VAL A 214 52.74 -1.77 7.44
N VAL A 215 51.61 -1.78 6.74
CA VAL A 215 50.77 -0.60 6.54
C VAL A 215 49.39 -0.89 7.09
N ASP A 216 48.96 -0.11 8.07
CA ASP A 216 47.60 -0.14 8.59
C ASP A 216 46.78 0.91 7.84
N GLY A 217 45.56 0.54 7.43
CA GLY A 217 44.65 1.43 6.72
C GLY A 217 43.22 1.24 7.16
N SER A 218 42.44 2.32 7.14
CA SER A 218 41.01 2.30 7.39
C SER A 218 40.25 2.90 6.22
N LEU A 219 39.26 2.17 5.74
CA LEU A 219 38.36 2.62 4.71
C LEU A 219 36.96 2.70 5.32
N ASP A 220 36.38 3.89 5.34
CA ASP A 220 34.96 4.05 5.61
C ASP A 220 34.22 4.58 4.39
N TRP A 221 33.16 3.90 3.98
CA TRP A 221 32.36 4.28 2.81
C TRP A 221 30.87 4.08 3.06
N VAL A 222 30.04 4.81 2.31
CA VAL A 222 28.58 4.73 2.45
C VAL A 222 27.96 4.19 1.18
N ARG A 223 27.12 3.15 1.31
CA ARG A 223 26.28 2.67 0.20
C ARG A 223 24.88 3.20 0.33
N ARG A 224 24.34 3.71 -0.78
CA ARG A 224 22.95 4.14 -0.88
C ARG A 224 22.12 3.10 -1.62
N LYS A 225 21.01 2.68 -1.02
CA LYS A 225 19.97 1.94 -1.74
C LYS A 225 18.67 2.74 -1.68
N PRO A 226 18.08 3.12 -2.84
CA PRO A 226 16.70 3.62 -2.84
C PRO A 226 15.79 2.46 -2.46
N VAL A 227 15.15 2.56 -1.29
CA VAL A 227 14.08 1.62 -0.91
C VAL A 227 12.77 2.28 -1.26
N VAL A 228 12.01 1.63 -2.15
CA VAL A 228 10.60 1.95 -2.32
C VAL A 228 9.89 1.36 -1.10
N GLU A 229 9.59 2.20 -0.11
CA GLU A 229 8.74 1.77 0.99
C GLU A 229 7.41 1.31 0.40
N PRO A 230 6.91 0.12 0.80
CA PRO A 230 5.53 -0.22 0.49
C PRO A 230 4.67 0.82 1.19
N LYS A 231 3.98 1.67 0.43
CA LYS A 231 3.02 2.64 0.98
C LYS A 231 2.11 1.91 1.95
N ARG A 232 2.24 2.18 3.25
CA ARG A 232 1.19 1.88 4.21
C ARG A 232 -0.01 2.70 3.77
N LYS A 233 -0.98 2.04 3.13
CA LYS A 233 -2.26 2.68 2.87
C LYS A 233 -2.85 2.92 4.26
N PRO A 234 -3.21 4.16 4.63
CA PRO A 234 -3.86 4.39 5.91
C PRO A 234 -5.07 3.45 6.00
N PRO A 235 -5.34 2.87 7.20
CA PRO A 235 -6.45 1.95 7.37
C PRO A 235 -7.70 2.58 6.77
N ALA A 236 -8.34 1.87 5.84
CA ALA A 236 -9.55 2.36 5.21
C ALA A 236 -10.52 2.74 6.33
N ALA A 237 -10.90 4.03 6.38
CA ALA A 237 -11.85 4.52 7.35
C ALA A 237 -13.08 3.61 7.29
N VAL A 238 -13.37 2.93 8.41
CA VAL A 238 -14.56 2.11 8.55
C VAL A 238 -15.73 3.03 8.21
N PRO A 239 -16.53 2.73 7.16
CA PRO A 239 -17.67 3.57 6.83
C PRO A 239 -18.57 3.63 8.06
N PRO A 240 -19.06 4.83 8.44
CA PRO A 240 -19.94 4.97 9.59
C PRO A 240 -21.13 4.02 9.43
N PRO A 241 -21.61 3.40 10.52
CA PRO A 241 -22.77 2.52 10.46
C PRO A 241 -23.89 3.28 9.76
N ALA A 242 -24.47 2.65 8.73
CA ALA A 242 -25.55 3.24 7.95
C ALA A 242 -26.61 3.74 8.92
N ALA A 243 -26.86 5.05 8.90
CA ALA A 243 -27.84 5.69 9.75
C ALA A 243 -29.15 4.92 9.61
N GLN A 244 -29.60 4.31 10.71
CA GLN A 244 -30.93 3.76 10.83
C GLN A 244 -31.88 4.94 10.62
N GLY A 245 -32.51 4.99 9.45
CA GLY A 245 -33.55 5.98 9.17
C GLY A 245 -34.69 5.77 10.14
N ASN A 246 -34.96 6.79 10.96
CA ASN A 246 -36.21 6.93 11.72
C ASN A 246 -37.39 7.15 10.77
#